data_AF-A0A840YU46-F1
#
_entry.id   AF-A0A840YU46-F1
#
_cell.length_a   1.000
_cell.length_b   1.000
_cell.length_c   1.000
_cell.angle_alpha   90.00
_cell.angle_beta   90.00
_cell.angle_gamma   90.00
#
_symmetry.space_group_name_H-M   'P 1'
#
loop_
_entity.id
_entity.type
_entity.pdbx_description
1 polymer ?
#
loop_
_entity_poly.entity_id
_entity_poly.type
_entity_poly.pdbx_seq_one_letter_code
_entity_poly.pdbx_strand_id
1 'polypeptide(L)'
;MLKPSFLALAMVLGVAAAPTQPVQFDPGHLKGPQHGMPNQLLVLGTTHLSQMPKPVPAAALVPLMAHLKAWRPQAIGIEQVSGVECDFMRRYPTRYSESIPDYCGDTSAARLATGLDVPSATAQAKTLLDNWPDHPTAAQRRHLAALFLAGGNPVSALVQWLRLPTAERHAGDGLNDALVKRLEKLRTDQNEDTRIAAPLAAELGLEQVYPVDDHLADSPTPDRKAYGAALVKAWNNPATEKRKVRDGRLETNATSGAGIMALYRTLNAPSEGMLTFHSDFGAALEEPSPQQFGRQYVGYWETRNLQIAANIRSVFSNRPGIRMLVIIGASHKPYLDAYLNEMHDMQIVSAEKVLR
;
A
#
# COMPACT_ATOMS: atom_id res chain seq x y z
N MET A 1 -93.51 -10.27 -16.69
CA MET A 1 -93.35 -9.87 -15.27
C MET A 1 -92.11 -10.55 -14.72
N LEU A 2 -91.16 -9.75 -14.24
CA LEU A 2 -90.13 -9.97 -13.20
C LEU A 2 -88.88 -9.14 -13.57
N LYS A 3 -88.68 -8.04 -12.84
CA LYS A 3 -87.42 -7.28 -12.81
C LYS A 3 -86.44 -8.01 -11.89
N PRO A 4 -85.16 -8.20 -12.25
CA PRO A 4 -84.13 -8.52 -11.27
C PRO A 4 -83.49 -7.23 -10.75
N SER A 5 -83.44 -7.12 -9.43
CA SER A 5 -82.82 -6.07 -8.65
C SER A 5 -81.29 -6.08 -8.79
N PHE A 6 -80.68 -4.92 -9.01
CA PHE A 6 -79.23 -4.75 -8.94
C PHE A 6 -78.79 -4.67 -7.47
N LEU A 7 -78.00 -5.63 -7.02
CA LEU A 7 -77.28 -5.61 -5.75
C LEU A 7 -75.92 -4.94 -6.00
N ALA A 8 -75.72 -3.74 -5.45
CA ALA A 8 -74.44 -3.03 -5.53
C ALA A 8 -73.46 -3.62 -4.49
N LEU A 9 -72.47 -4.38 -4.95
CA LEU A 9 -71.38 -4.89 -4.13
C LEU A 9 -70.27 -3.83 -4.06
N ALA A 10 -70.14 -3.15 -2.92
CA ALA A 10 -69.04 -2.23 -2.68
C ALA A 10 -67.74 -3.03 -2.42
N MET A 11 -66.89 -3.15 -3.44
CA MET A 11 -65.51 -3.64 -3.26
C MET A 11 -64.68 -2.54 -2.59
N VAL A 12 -64.35 -2.75 -1.33
CA VAL A 12 -63.28 -1.99 -0.66
C VAL A 12 -61.96 -2.49 -1.22
N LEU A 13 -61.40 -1.75 -2.18
CA LEU A 13 -60.03 -1.91 -2.63
C LEU A 13 -59.09 -1.53 -1.47
N GLY A 14 -58.69 -2.51 -0.68
CA GLY A 14 -57.57 -2.37 0.24
C GLY A 14 -56.32 -2.06 -0.56
N VAL A 15 -55.87 -0.81 -0.50
CA VAL A 15 -54.54 -0.43 -1.00
C VAL A 15 -53.54 -1.11 -0.10
N ALA A 16 -53.03 -2.27 -0.51
CA ALA A 16 -51.90 -2.89 0.13
C ALA A 16 -50.71 -1.93 -0.04
N ALA A 17 -50.35 -1.23 1.02
CA ALA A 17 -49.11 -0.46 1.07
C ALA A 17 -47.97 -1.46 0.82
N ALA A 18 -47.26 -1.30 -0.30
CA ALA A 18 -46.07 -2.08 -0.57
C ALA A 18 -45.11 -1.90 0.62
N PRO A 19 -44.52 -2.98 1.17
CA PRO A 19 -43.57 -2.85 2.25
C PRO A 19 -42.42 -1.98 1.76
N THR A 20 -42.26 -0.80 2.38
CA THR A 20 -41.06 0.03 2.18
C THR A 20 -39.87 -0.82 2.58
N GLN A 21 -39.07 -1.25 1.60
CA GLN A 21 -37.84 -1.97 1.92
C GLN A 21 -36.98 -1.06 2.82
N PRO A 22 -36.45 -1.57 3.94
CA PRO A 22 -35.55 -0.79 4.76
C PRO A 22 -34.36 -0.36 3.89
N VAL A 23 -33.98 0.92 3.96
CA VAL A 23 -32.78 1.41 3.30
C VAL A 23 -31.61 0.57 3.80
N GLN A 24 -30.98 -0.20 2.91
CA GLN A 24 -29.84 -1.05 3.26
C GLN A 24 -28.67 -0.13 3.65
N PHE A 25 -28.02 -0.45 4.76
CA PHE A 25 -26.82 0.28 5.18
C PHE A 25 -25.70 0.02 4.17
N ASP A 26 -25.25 1.09 3.52
CA ASP A 26 -24.23 1.10 2.49
C ASP A 26 -23.26 2.27 2.79
N PRO A 27 -22.10 1.99 3.41
CA PRO A 27 -21.20 3.04 3.86
C PRO A 27 -20.56 3.80 2.68
N GLY A 28 -20.35 3.14 1.53
CA GLY A 28 -19.86 3.76 0.30
C GLY A 28 -20.80 4.83 -0.27
N HIS A 29 -22.11 4.75 -0.01
CA HIS A 29 -23.08 5.79 -0.38
C HIS A 29 -23.31 6.86 0.70
N LEU A 30 -22.83 6.63 1.93
CA LEU A 30 -22.94 7.57 3.04
C LEU A 30 -21.66 8.42 3.16
N LYS A 31 -21.40 9.28 2.17
CA LYS A 31 -20.18 10.09 2.08
C LYS A 31 -20.25 11.39 2.88
N GLY A 32 -19.10 11.83 3.37
CA GLY A 32 -18.90 13.10 4.07
C GLY A 32 -17.41 13.49 4.11
N PRO A 33 -17.03 14.46 4.94
CA PRO A 33 -17.90 15.33 5.74
C PRO A 33 -18.62 16.38 4.88
N GLN A 34 -19.74 16.92 5.37
CA GLN A 34 -20.39 18.10 4.76
C GLN A 34 -19.59 19.40 4.99
N HIS A 35 -18.72 19.40 6.00
CA HIS A 35 -17.89 20.53 6.39
C HIS A 35 -16.42 20.10 6.46
N GLY A 36 -15.51 20.92 5.94
CA GLY A 36 -14.10 20.57 5.82
C GLY A 36 -13.79 19.86 4.50
N MET A 37 -12.50 19.56 4.31
CA MET A 37 -12.03 18.87 3.10
C MET A 37 -12.08 17.36 3.32
N PRO A 38 -12.57 16.56 2.35
CA PRO A 38 -12.50 15.12 2.44
C PRO A 38 -11.06 14.62 2.28
N ASN A 39 -10.75 13.46 2.85
CA ASN A 39 -9.47 12.79 2.56
C ASN A 39 -9.41 12.37 1.10
N GLN A 40 -8.22 12.51 0.50
CA GLN A 40 -7.98 12.04 -0.87
C GLN A 40 -6.88 11.00 -0.89
N LEU A 41 -7.17 9.86 -1.51
CA LEU A 41 -6.24 8.77 -1.66
C LEU A 41 -5.90 8.57 -3.13
N LEU A 42 -4.61 8.56 -3.44
CA LEU A 42 -4.09 8.09 -4.71
C LEU A 42 -3.32 6.80 -4.48
N VAL A 43 -3.85 5.66 -4.91
CA VAL A 43 -3.09 4.41 -4.95
C VAL A 43 -2.37 4.31 -6.29
N LEU A 44 -1.04 4.27 -6.26
CA LEU A 44 -0.16 4.06 -7.39
C LEU A 44 0.32 2.60 -7.38
N GLY A 45 -0.25 1.79 -8.27
CA GLY A 45 0.21 0.45 -8.57
C GLY A 45 1.59 0.47 -9.23
N THR A 46 2.52 -0.33 -8.71
CA THR A 46 3.90 -0.46 -9.21
C THR A 46 4.23 -1.91 -9.59
N THR A 47 5.22 -2.07 -10.47
CA THR A 47 6.03 -3.30 -10.53
C THR A 47 7.20 -3.15 -9.56
N HIS A 48 7.77 -4.24 -9.08
CA HIS A 48 8.94 -4.17 -8.21
C HIS A 48 10.17 -3.76 -9.04
N LEU A 49 10.74 -2.60 -8.74
CA LEU A 49 11.90 -2.09 -9.51
C LEU A 49 13.11 -3.02 -9.41
N SER A 50 13.18 -3.85 -8.37
CA SER A 50 14.22 -4.84 -8.13
C SER A 50 14.12 -6.05 -9.05
N GLN A 51 12.94 -6.31 -9.60
CA GLN A 51 12.64 -7.45 -10.49
C GLN A 51 12.69 -7.06 -11.97
N MET A 52 12.94 -5.78 -12.27
CA MET A 52 13.04 -5.28 -13.63
C MET A 52 14.19 -5.96 -14.39
N PRO A 53 14.03 -6.26 -15.70
CA PRO A 53 15.06 -6.92 -16.48
C PRO A 53 16.34 -6.08 -16.63
N LYS A 54 16.23 -4.76 -16.43
CA LYS A 54 17.35 -3.81 -16.41
C LYS A 54 17.12 -2.79 -15.30
N PRO A 55 18.18 -2.30 -14.63
CA PRO A 55 18.06 -1.20 -13.69
C PRO A 55 17.41 0.02 -14.35
N VAL A 56 16.37 0.56 -13.74
CA VAL A 56 15.68 1.75 -14.26
C VAL A 56 16.59 2.98 -14.10
N PRO A 57 16.88 3.79 -15.12
CA PRO A 57 17.70 4.99 -14.93
C PRO A 57 16.98 6.03 -14.06
N ALA A 58 17.70 6.78 -13.22
CA ALA A 58 17.09 7.85 -12.40
C ALA A 58 16.37 8.90 -13.27
N ALA A 59 16.96 9.25 -14.42
CA ALA A 59 16.35 10.16 -15.39
C ALA A 59 15.02 9.63 -15.98
N ALA A 60 14.83 8.31 -16.04
CA ALA A 60 13.59 7.72 -16.54
C ALA A 60 12.41 7.91 -15.56
N LEU A 61 12.67 8.07 -14.26
CA LEU A 61 11.63 8.32 -13.26
C LEU A 61 11.17 9.78 -13.19
N VAL A 62 11.94 10.73 -13.77
CA VAL A 62 11.66 12.17 -13.66
C VAL A 62 10.23 12.56 -14.06
N PRO A 63 9.66 12.07 -15.18
CA PRO A 63 8.28 12.42 -15.54
C PRO A 63 7.26 11.91 -14.52
N LEU A 64 7.40 10.67 -14.06
CA LEU A 64 6.53 10.10 -13.02
C LEU A 64 6.58 10.95 -11.75
N MET A 65 7.79 11.27 -11.29
CA MET A 65 8.00 12.11 -10.10
C MET A 65 7.38 13.49 -10.25
N ALA A 66 7.45 14.10 -11.44
CA ALA A 66 6.83 15.41 -11.70
C ALA A 66 5.31 15.37 -11.54
N HIS A 67 4.63 14.34 -12.06
CA HIS A 67 3.18 14.17 -11.90
C HIS A 67 2.79 13.93 -10.43
N LEU A 68 3.49 13.04 -9.73
CA LEU A 68 3.22 12.75 -8.33
C LEU A 68 3.45 13.97 -7.43
N LYS A 69 4.53 14.73 -7.69
CA LYS A 69 4.83 15.98 -6.98
C LYS A 69 3.79 17.06 -7.25
N ALA A 70 3.33 17.20 -8.49
CA ALA A 70 2.28 18.17 -8.86
C ALA A 70 0.95 17.89 -8.15
N TRP A 71 0.66 16.62 -7.83
CA TRP A 71 -0.50 16.24 -7.02
C TRP A 71 -0.35 16.64 -5.53
N ARG A 72 0.87 16.95 -5.08
CA ARG A 72 1.19 17.44 -3.73
C ARG A 72 0.68 16.54 -2.60
N PRO A 73 1.11 15.25 -2.52
CA PRO A 73 0.78 14.42 -1.37
C PRO A 73 1.31 15.03 -0.08
N GLN A 74 0.56 14.88 1.01
CA GLN A 74 0.90 15.31 2.36
C GLN A 74 1.30 14.12 3.27
N ALA A 75 1.08 12.91 2.78
CA ALA A 75 1.57 11.64 3.32
C ALA A 75 1.86 10.68 2.16
N ILE A 76 2.85 9.80 2.35
CA ILE A 76 3.20 8.76 1.38
C ILE A 76 3.23 7.41 2.12
N GLY A 77 2.39 6.47 1.70
CA GLY A 77 2.41 5.08 2.17
C GLY A 77 3.22 4.19 1.23
N ILE A 78 3.87 3.16 1.78
CA ILE A 78 4.69 2.19 1.05
C ILE A 78 4.34 0.74 1.41
N GLU A 79 4.58 -0.18 0.49
CA GLU A 79 4.45 -1.64 0.69
C GLU A 79 5.64 -2.19 1.50
N GLN A 80 5.71 -1.77 2.76
CA GLN A 80 6.66 -2.27 3.73
C GLN A 80 5.94 -2.58 5.03
N VAL A 81 6.30 -3.72 5.63
CA VAL A 81 5.83 -4.10 6.97
C VAL A 81 6.47 -3.17 8.00
N SER A 82 5.66 -2.64 8.91
CA SER A 82 6.16 -1.72 9.94
C SER A 82 7.13 -2.43 10.89
N GLY A 83 8.10 -1.70 11.43
CA GLY A 83 9.00 -2.28 12.44
C GLY A 83 8.25 -2.81 13.66
N VAL A 84 7.18 -2.15 14.10
CA VAL A 84 6.33 -2.59 15.22
C VAL A 84 5.66 -3.93 14.92
N GLU A 85 5.15 -4.11 13.71
CA GLU A 85 4.58 -5.38 13.29
C GLU A 85 5.65 -6.47 13.23
N CYS A 86 6.84 -6.15 12.70
CA CYS A 86 7.96 -7.09 12.71
C CYS A 86 8.43 -7.46 14.12
N ASP A 87 8.40 -6.53 15.08
CA ASP A 87 8.65 -6.82 16.49
C ASP A 87 7.59 -7.77 17.06
N PHE A 88 6.32 -7.55 16.73
CA PHE A 88 5.23 -8.47 17.08
C PHE A 88 5.46 -9.85 16.46
N MET A 89 5.66 -9.95 15.14
CA MET A 89 5.83 -11.23 14.44
C MET A 89 6.97 -12.07 15.02
N ARG A 90 8.10 -11.45 15.38
CA ARG A 90 9.25 -12.13 16.02
C ARG A 90 8.91 -12.75 17.39
N ARG A 91 7.87 -12.28 18.08
CA ARG A 91 7.38 -12.85 19.34
C ARG A 91 6.47 -14.07 19.14
N TYR A 92 6.01 -14.33 17.90
CA TYR A 92 5.15 -15.47 17.56
C TYR A 92 5.79 -16.34 16.44
N PRO A 93 6.97 -16.93 16.69
CA PRO A 93 7.73 -17.63 15.65
C PRO A 93 7.02 -18.87 15.09
N THR A 94 6.17 -19.54 15.88
CA THR A 94 5.33 -20.66 15.41
C THR A 94 4.43 -20.27 14.24
N ARG A 95 4.05 -19.00 14.14
CA ARG A 95 3.20 -18.50 13.06
C ARG A 95 3.99 -17.83 11.93
N TYR A 96 4.99 -17.02 12.27
CA TYR A 96 5.61 -16.07 11.33
C TYR A 96 7.07 -16.37 10.97
N SER A 97 7.66 -17.47 11.47
CA SER A 97 9.07 -17.80 11.19
C SER A 97 9.39 -17.91 9.70
N GLU A 98 8.43 -18.30 8.85
CA GLU A 98 8.61 -18.33 7.40
C GLU A 98 8.58 -16.94 6.74
N SER A 99 7.84 -15.99 7.32
CA SER A 99 7.63 -14.65 6.76
C SER A 99 8.70 -13.65 7.20
N ILE A 100 9.21 -13.79 8.43
CA ILE A 100 10.17 -12.84 9.01
C ILE A 100 11.40 -12.60 8.11
N PRO A 101 12.05 -13.60 7.51
CA PRO A 101 13.24 -13.38 6.69
C PRO A 101 12.97 -12.54 5.43
N ASP A 102 11.77 -12.64 4.87
CA ASP A 102 11.41 -12.02 3.60
C ASP A 102 10.90 -10.57 3.79
N TYR A 103 10.18 -10.31 4.88
CA TYR A 103 9.47 -9.03 5.08
C TYR A 103 10.06 -8.17 6.21
N CYS A 104 10.76 -8.76 7.18
CA CYS A 104 11.19 -8.07 8.39
C CYS A 104 12.70 -7.82 8.44
N GLY A 105 13.10 -6.61 8.05
CA GLY A 105 14.49 -6.16 8.08
C GLY A 105 15.15 -6.26 9.46
N ASP A 106 16.45 -6.58 9.48
CA ASP A 106 17.25 -6.67 10.70
C ASP A 106 17.61 -5.28 11.27
N THR A 107 17.28 -5.06 12.55
CA THR A 107 17.54 -3.82 13.29
C THR A 107 18.74 -3.94 14.24
N SER A 108 19.44 -5.08 14.28
CA SER A 108 20.50 -5.37 15.26
C SER A 108 21.62 -4.33 15.27
N ALA A 109 22.08 -3.91 14.09
CA ALA A 109 23.12 -2.87 13.97
C ALA A 109 22.65 -1.51 14.51
N ALA A 110 21.38 -1.16 14.29
CA ALA A 110 20.82 0.09 14.78
C ALA A 110 20.55 0.05 16.29
N ARG A 111 20.11 -1.10 16.82
CA ARG A 111 20.03 -1.35 18.25
C ARG A 111 21.39 -1.21 18.93
N LEU A 112 22.45 -1.76 18.33
CA LEU A 112 23.81 -1.64 18.85
C LEU A 112 24.28 -0.17 18.87
N ALA A 113 23.97 0.60 17.83
CA ALA A 113 24.38 2.00 17.72
C ALA A 113 23.62 2.95 18.66
N THR A 114 22.32 2.70 18.86
CA THR A 114 21.41 3.61 19.59
C THR A 114 21.12 3.17 21.02
N GLY A 115 21.31 1.88 21.33
CA GLY A 115 20.85 1.27 22.58
C GLY A 115 19.34 1.00 22.63
N LEU A 116 18.61 1.24 21.54
CA LEU A 116 17.14 1.19 21.52
C LEU A 116 16.64 -0.07 20.81
N ASP A 117 15.63 -0.71 21.41
CA ASP A 117 14.80 -1.69 20.72
C ASP A 117 13.75 -1.01 19.83
N VAL A 118 13.02 -1.81 19.04
CA VAL A 118 12.06 -1.29 18.06
C VAL A 118 10.94 -0.47 18.72
N PRO A 119 10.27 -0.93 19.80
CA PRO A 119 9.24 -0.13 20.46
C PRO A 119 9.78 1.19 21.01
N SER A 120 10.93 1.18 21.68
CA SER A 120 11.51 2.38 22.28
C SER A 120 11.95 3.39 21.22
N ALA A 121 12.60 2.93 20.14
CA ALA A 121 12.99 3.79 19.03
C ALA A 121 11.78 4.41 18.31
N THR A 122 10.72 3.63 18.10
CA THR A 122 9.47 4.11 17.48
C THR A 122 8.80 5.17 18.34
N ALA A 123 8.71 4.96 19.66
CA ALA A 123 8.15 5.93 20.59
C ALA A 123 8.97 7.24 20.62
N GLN A 124 10.30 7.15 20.64
CA GLN A 124 11.17 8.32 20.59
C GLN A 124 11.08 9.07 19.25
N ALA A 125 11.02 8.37 18.13
CA ALA A 125 10.83 8.98 16.82
C ALA A 125 9.51 9.76 16.77
N LYS A 126 8.42 9.18 17.31
CA LYS A 126 7.13 9.87 17.40
C LYS A 126 7.23 11.14 18.26
N THR A 127 7.77 11.05 19.46
CA THR A 127 7.93 12.21 20.37
C THR A 127 8.74 13.33 19.72
N LEU A 128 9.81 12.97 18.99
CA LEU A 128 10.63 13.92 18.27
C LEU A 128 9.88 14.58 17.10
N LEU A 129 9.08 13.82 16.36
CA LEU A 129 8.24 14.35 15.27
C LEU A 129 7.11 15.25 15.77
N ASP A 130 6.49 14.91 16.91
CA ASP A 130 5.44 15.74 17.54
C ASP A 130 5.98 17.12 17.96
N ASN A 131 7.29 17.23 18.20
CA ASN A 131 7.99 18.46 18.58
C ASN A 131 9.02 18.90 17.53
N TRP A 132 8.79 18.54 16.26
CA TRP A 132 9.74 18.80 15.20
C TRP A 132 9.85 20.31 14.92
N PRO A 133 11.05 20.89 14.94
CA PRO A 133 11.21 22.33 14.71
C PRO A 133 11.00 22.70 13.23
N ASP A 134 10.58 23.93 12.96
CA ASP A 134 10.44 24.46 11.59
C ASP A 134 11.78 24.43 10.81
N HIS A 135 12.89 24.59 11.53
CA HIS A 135 14.25 24.59 11.00
C HIS A 135 15.12 23.57 11.76
N PRO A 136 14.98 22.26 11.49
CA PRO A 136 15.76 21.24 12.17
C PRO A 136 17.23 21.31 11.78
N THR A 137 18.10 21.13 12.76
CA THR A 137 19.54 21.03 12.55
C THR A 137 19.91 19.73 11.84
N ALA A 138 21.10 19.68 11.24
CA ALA A 138 21.62 18.44 10.65
C ALA A 138 21.75 17.31 11.69
N ALA A 139 22.13 17.65 12.92
CA ALA A 139 22.18 16.71 14.04
C ALA A 139 20.82 16.09 14.36
N GLN A 140 19.75 16.90 14.40
CA GLN A 140 18.39 16.40 14.62
C GLN A 140 17.92 15.45 13.51
N ARG A 141 18.26 15.74 12.24
CA ARG A 141 17.93 14.85 11.12
C ARG A 141 18.70 13.54 11.17
N ARG A 142 20.01 13.56 11.47
CA ARG A 142 20.79 12.33 11.68
C ARG A 142 20.25 11.51 12.84
N HIS A 143 19.88 12.17 13.93
CA HIS A 143 19.26 11.51 15.07
C HIS A 143 17.93 10.84 14.71
N LEU A 144 17.03 11.56 14.03
CA LEU A 144 15.77 10.98 13.57
C LEU A 144 15.99 9.82 12.58
N ALA A 145 17.00 9.90 11.70
CA ALA A 145 17.37 8.79 10.84
C ALA A 145 17.83 7.55 11.63
N ALA A 146 18.63 7.73 12.69
CA ALA A 146 19.05 6.65 13.57
C ALA A 146 17.86 5.99 14.29
N LEU A 147 16.93 6.81 14.80
CA LEU A 147 15.71 6.32 15.43
C LEU A 147 14.85 5.52 14.45
N PHE A 148 14.69 5.98 13.21
CA PHE A 148 13.96 5.23 12.19
C PHE A 148 14.62 3.89 11.84
N LEU A 149 15.96 3.83 11.74
CA LEU A 149 16.66 2.55 11.51
C LEU A 149 16.46 1.58 12.69
N ALA A 150 16.54 2.08 13.94
CA ALA A 150 16.33 1.26 15.14
C ALA A 150 14.85 0.81 15.26
N GLY A 151 13.92 1.66 14.86
CA GLY A 151 12.49 1.38 14.79
C GLY A 151 12.05 0.54 13.60
N GLY A 152 12.97 0.03 12.77
CA GLY A 152 12.65 -0.82 11.62
C GLY A 152 11.96 -0.09 10.46
N ASN A 153 12.17 1.22 10.32
CA ASN A 153 11.60 2.07 9.26
C ASN A 153 12.70 2.66 8.35
N PRO A 154 13.45 1.82 7.60
CA PRO A 154 14.63 2.27 6.86
C PRO A 154 14.34 3.30 5.75
N VAL A 155 13.15 3.28 5.16
CA VAL A 155 12.80 4.23 4.09
C VAL A 155 12.56 5.63 4.66
N SER A 156 11.94 5.75 5.84
CA SER A 156 11.83 7.03 6.56
C SER A 156 13.20 7.54 7.03
N ALA A 157 14.12 6.65 7.40
CA ALA A 157 15.51 7.04 7.66
C ALA A 157 16.20 7.59 6.40
N LEU A 158 15.95 6.98 5.23
CA LEU A 158 16.44 7.49 3.95
C LEU A 158 15.86 8.88 3.62
N VAL A 159 14.60 9.16 3.94
CA VAL A 159 14.02 10.52 3.77
C VAL A 159 14.86 11.56 4.52
N GLN A 160 15.19 11.29 5.79
CA GLN A 160 16.03 12.19 6.59
C GLN A 160 17.42 12.36 6.00
N TRP A 161 18.02 11.26 5.52
CA TRP A 161 19.33 11.26 4.86
C TRP A 161 19.35 12.10 3.58
N LEU A 162 18.32 11.99 2.74
CA LEU A 162 18.20 12.76 1.49
C LEU A 162 18.00 14.26 1.75
N ARG A 163 17.37 14.62 2.88
CA ARG A 163 17.16 16.03 3.29
C ARG A 163 18.36 16.67 3.97
N LEU A 164 19.43 15.91 4.25
CA LEU A 164 20.71 16.48 4.69
C LEU A 164 21.48 17.07 3.49
N PRO A 165 22.15 18.23 3.67
CA PRO A 165 23.24 18.66 2.78
C PRO A 165 24.27 17.53 2.63
N THR A 166 24.88 17.39 1.46
CA THR A 166 25.86 16.32 1.20
C THR A 166 27.02 16.32 2.20
N ALA A 167 27.47 17.49 2.65
CA ALA A 167 28.53 17.62 3.66
C ALA A 167 28.12 17.10 5.04
N GLU A 168 26.82 17.04 5.35
CA GLU A 168 26.27 16.60 6.64
C GLU A 168 25.88 15.10 6.65
N ARG A 169 26.06 14.42 5.51
CA ARG A 169 25.80 12.99 5.33
C ARG A 169 26.98 12.15 5.83
N HIS A 170 27.17 12.14 7.15
CA HIS A 170 28.22 11.39 7.84
C HIS A 170 27.72 10.79 9.15
N ALA A 171 28.58 10.01 9.81
CA ALA A 171 28.30 9.44 11.13
C ALA A 171 28.22 10.54 12.21
N GLY A 172 27.40 10.32 13.23
CA GLY A 172 27.09 11.28 14.28
C GLY A 172 25.64 11.19 14.75
N ASP A 173 25.36 11.69 15.95
CA ASP A 173 24.00 11.86 16.48
C ASP A 173 23.17 10.56 16.56
N GLY A 174 23.84 9.41 16.73
CA GLY A 174 23.23 8.07 16.77
C GLY A 174 23.46 7.24 15.52
N LEU A 175 23.94 7.85 14.42
CA LEU A 175 24.45 7.12 13.26
C LEU A 175 25.91 6.75 13.45
N ASN A 176 26.26 5.47 13.30
CA ASN A 176 27.65 5.03 13.14
C ASN A 176 27.93 4.70 11.66
N ASP A 177 29.17 4.35 11.34
CA ASP A 177 29.59 4.03 9.96
C ASP A 177 28.76 2.90 9.32
N ALA A 178 28.35 1.91 10.10
CA ALA A 178 27.52 0.81 9.60
C ALA A 178 26.12 1.30 9.17
N LEU A 179 25.51 2.19 9.95
CA LEU A 179 24.22 2.80 9.62
C LEU A 179 24.32 3.77 8.45
N VAL A 180 25.39 4.57 8.38
CA VAL A 180 25.67 5.43 7.21
C VAL A 180 25.81 4.59 5.94
N LYS A 181 26.58 3.50 6.00
CA LYS A 181 26.71 2.56 4.87
C LYS A 181 25.36 1.96 4.46
N ARG A 182 24.48 1.66 5.42
CA ARG A 182 23.11 1.19 5.14
C ARG A 182 22.29 2.26 4.41
N LEU A 183 22.35 3.52 4.83
CA LEU A 183 21.64 4.63 4.17
C LEU A 183 22.16 4.89 2.75
N GLU A 184 23.47 4.84 2.54
CA GLU A 184 24.06 4.96 1.21
C GLU A 184 23.67 3.80 0.29
N LYS A 185 23.58 2.58 0.83
CA LYS A 185 23.04 1.44 0.08
C LYS A 185 21.59 1.70 -0.33
N LEU A 186 20.72 2.03 0.63
CA LEU A 186 19.29 2.32 0.38
C LEU A 186 19.12 3.39 -0.71
N ARG A 187 19.95 4.45 -0.70
CA ARG A 187 19.92 5.52 -1.70
C ARG A 187 20.14 5.04 -3.14
N THR A 188 20.79 3.89 -3.31
CA THR A 188 21.15 3.33 -4.63
C THR A 188 20.38 2.05 -4.98
N ASP A 189 19.63 1.49 -4.02
CA ASP A 189 18.86 0.25 -4.20
C ASP A 189 17.83 0.41 -5.32
N GLN A 190 17.64 -0.65 -6.12
CA GLN A 190 16.61 -0.71 -7.16
C GLN A 190 15.26 -1.07 -6.54
N ASN A 191 14.65 -0.14 -5.81
CA ASN A 191 13.36 -0.38 -5.15
C ASN A 191 12.50 0.89 -5.23
N GLU A 192 11.22 0.73 -5.49
CA GLU A 192 10.22 1.81 -5.60
C GLU A 192 10.16 2.69 -4.34
N ASP A 193 10.30 2.12 -3.15
CA ASP A 193 10.28 2.87 -1.89
C ASP A 193 11.50 3.79 -1.78
N THR A 194 12.68 3.30 -2.18
CA THR A 194 13.92 4.08 -2.08
C THR A 194 14.15 5.02 -3.26
N ARG A 195 13.51 4.76 -4.41
CA ARG A 195 13.70 5.52 -5.66
C ARG A 195 12.56 6.43 -6.04
N ILE A 196 11.37 6.20 -5.50
CA ILE A 196 10.16 7.02 -5.73
C ILE A 196 9.70 7.59 -4.41
N ALA A 197 9.35 6.75 -3.42
CA ALA A 197 8.70 7.22 -2.20
C ALA A 197 9.59 8.15 -1.36
N ALA A 198 10.80 7.71 -1.00
CA ALA A 198 11.72 8.50 -0.18
C ALA A 198 12.20 9.79 -0.87
N PRO A 199 12.62 9.79 -2.15
CA PRO A 199 12.97 11.02 -2.86
C PRO A 199 11.79 11.99 -2.98
N LEU A 200 10.58 11.48 -3.26
CA LEU A 200 9.38 12.32 -3.35
C LEU A 200 9.03 12.95 -2.01
N ALA A 201 9.08 12.16 -0.92
CA ALA A 201 8.89 12.65 0.44
C ALA A 201 9.91 13.75 0.79
N ALA A 202 11.18 13.54 0.47
CA ALA A 202 12.25 14.50 0.71
C ALA A 202 12.04 15.81 -0.07
N GLU A 203 11.67 15.73 -1.35
CA GLU A 203 11.39 16.90 -2.19
C GLU A 203 10.15 17.69 -1.76
N LEU A 204 9.16 17.01 -1.17
CA LEU A 204 7.94 17.63 -0.65
C LEU A 204 8.10 18.16 0.78
N GLY A 205 9.26 17.96 1.40
CA GLY A 205 9.50 18.38 2.78
C GLY A 205 8.78 17.52 3.82
N LEU A 206 8.37 16.29 3.48
CA LEU A 206 7.83 15.32 4.42
C LEU A 206 8.97 14.74 5.28
N GLU A 207 8.67 14.40 6.54
CA GLU A 207 9.67 13.86 7.46
C GLU A 207 9.72 12.33 7.47
N GLN A 208 8.72 11.66 6.90
CA GLN A 208 8.64 10.21 6.87
C GLN A 208 7.73 9.72 5.76
N VAL A 209 7.87 8.43 5.44
CA VAL A 209 6.86 7.64 4.75
C VAL A 209 6.19 6.70 5.77
N TYR A 210 5.03 6.16 5.41
CA TYR A 210 4.24 5.28 6.28
C TYR A 210 4.30 3.84 5.74
N PRO A 211 4.89 2.89 6.47
CA PRO A 211 4.74 1.47 6.15
C PRO A 211 3.26 1.10 6.34
N VAL A 212 2.59 0.70 5.25
CA VAL A 212 1.17 0.34 5.29
C VAL A 212 0.90 -1.13 4.98
N ASP A 213 1.93 -1.89 4.61
CA ASP A 213 1.79 -3.33 4.41
C ASP A 213 1.47 -4.06 5.72
N ASP A 214 0.94 -5.29 5.61
CA ASP A 214 0.63 -6.15 6.76
C ASP A 214 0.80 -7.63 6.38
N HIS A 215 1.49 -8.38 7.23
CA HIS A 215 1.76 -9.81 7.11
C HIS A 215 1.28 -10.61 8.33
N LEU A 216 0.40 -10.05 9.15
CA LEU A 216 -0.24 -10.78 10.26
C LEU A 216 -1.29 -11.80 9.76
N ALA A 217 -1.80 -11.63 8.54
CA ALA A 217 -2.61 -12.65 7.87
C ALA A 217 -1.82 -13.93 7.57
N ASP A 218 -0.49 -13.86 7.52
CA ASP A 218 0.36 -15.02 7.22
C ASP A 218 0.12 -16.16 8.22
N SER A 219 0.24 -17.39 7.73
CA SER A 219 0.11 -18.61 8.52
C SER A 219 1.01 -19.71 7.96
N PRO A 220 1.46 -20.66 8.80
CA PRO A 220 2.20 -21.83 8.32
C PRO A 220 1.42 -22.58 7.25
N THR A 221 2.11 -23.06 6.21
CA THR A 221 1.49 -23.83 5.11
C THR A 221 1.85 -25.31 5.27
N PRO A 222 0.95 -26.19 5.78
CA PRO A 222 1.29 -27.56 6.17
C PRO A 222 1.79 -28.45 5.02
N ASP A 223 1.33 -28.22 3.78
CA ASP A 223 1.82 -28.88 2.56
C ASP A 223 2.22 -27.85 1.51
N ARG A 224 3.35 -27.18 1.76
CA ARG A 224 3.87 -26.10 0.89
C ARG A 224 4.10 -26.55 -0.55
N LYS A 225 4.45 -27.83 -0.77
CA LYS A 225 4.70 -28.37 -2.10
C LYS A 225 3.39 -28.55 -2.88
N ALA A 226 2.37 -29.19 -2.29
CA ALA A 226 1.09 -29.35 -2.96
C ALA A 226 0.39 -27.99 -3.14
N TYR A 227 0.46 -27.12 -2.12
CA TYR A 227 -0.04 -25.75 -2.19
C TYR A 227 0.55 -24.98 -3.37
N GLY A 228 1.89 -24.94 -3.48
CA GLY A 228 2.57 -24.26 -4.58
C GLY A 228 2.25 -24.86 -5.95
N ALA A 229 2.20 -26.20 -6.05
CA ALA A 229 1.86 -26.88 -7.30
C ALA A 229 0.41 -26.58 -7.76
N ALA A 230 -0.53 -26.51 -6.82
CA ALA A 230 -1.91 -26.17 -7.09
C ALA A 230 -2.05 -24.74 -7.63
N LEU A 231 -1.40 -23.77 -6.98
CA LEU A 231 -1.43 -22.36 -7.43
C LEU A 231 -0.74 -22.16 -8.78
N VAL A 232 0.44 -22.74 -8.98
CA VAL A 232 1.13 -22.68 -10.29
C VAL A 232 0.25 -23.24 -11.41
N LYS A 233 -0.50 -24.32 -11.14
CA LYS A 233 -1.44 -24.88 -12.11
C LYS A 233 -2.61 -23.93 -12.38
N ALA A 234 -3.17 -23.29 -11.36
CA ALA A 234 -4.26 -22.32 -11.52
C ALA A 234 -3.81 -21.07 -12.31
N TRP A 235 -2.60 -20.58 -12.06
CA TRP A 235 -2.03 -19.42 -12.75
C TRP A 235 -1.60 -19.69 -14.19
N ASN A 236 -1.54 -20.95 -14.62
CA ASN A 236 -1.35 -21.31 -16.03
C ASN A 236 -2.66 -21.09 -16.81
N ASN A 237 -2.96 -19.84 -17.12
CA ASN A 237 -4.19 -19.44 -17.80
C ASN A 237 -3.95 -18.30 -18.82
N PRO A 238 -4.89 -18.07 -19.76
CA PRO A 238 -4.73 -17.06 -20.80
C PRO A 238 -4.60 -15.61 -20.29
N ALA A 239 -5.19 -15.28 -19.14
CA ALA A 239 -5.11 -13.95 -18.56
C ALA A 239 -3.70 -13.68 -18.01
N THR A 240 -3.09 -14.65 -17.33
CA THR A 240 -1.69 -14.59 -16.89
C THR A 240 -0.74 -14.42 -18.06
N GLU A 241 -0.89 -15.21 -19.13
CA GLU A 241 -0.01 -15.08 -20.30
C GLU A 241 -0.17 -13.72 -20.99
N LYS A 242 -1.40 -13.22 -21.12
CA LYS A 242 -1.67 -11.87 -21.65
C LYS A 242 -0.98 -10.79 -20.81
N ARG A 243 -1.10 -10.88 -19.48
CA ARG A 243 -0.47 -9.95 -18.53
C ARG A 243 1.06 -10.01 -18.66
N LYS A 244 1.65 -11.20 -18.60
CA LYS A 244 3.09 -11.44 -18.72
C LYS A 244 3.69 -10.88 -20.01
N VAL A 245 3.07 -11.14 -21.17
CA VAL A 245 3.56 -10.64 -22.46
C VAL A 245 3.52 -9.11 -22.51
N ARG A 246 2.44 -8.51 -22.03
CA ARG A 246 2.28 -7.06 -22.02
C ARG A 246 3.27 -6.40 -21.06
N ASP A 247 3.36 -6.90 -19.83
CA ASP A 247 4.18 -6.32 -18.77
C ASP A 247 5.66 -6.46 -19.12
N GLY A 248 6.12 -7.63 -19.60
CA GLY A 248 7.50 -7.82 -20.05
C GLY A 248 7.92 -6.86 -21.18
N ARG A 249 7.00 -6.50 -22.09
CA ARG A 249 7.25 -5.48 -23.11
C ARG A 249 7.39 -4.07 -22.51
N LEU A 250 6.52 -3.72 -21.55
CA LEU A 250 6.57 -2.41 -20.89
C LEU A 250 7.83 -2.27 -20.04
N GLU A 251 8.17 -3.31 -19.28
CA GLU A 251 9.35 -3.34 -18.41
C GLU A 251 10.66 -3.26 -19.21
N THR A 252 10.74 -3.93 -20.36
CA THR A 252 11.89 -3.81 -21.27
C THR A 252 12.08 -2.37 -21.79
N ASN A 253 10.98 -1.64 -21.96
CA ASN A 253 10.98 -0.26 -22.46
C ASN A 253 11.13 0.79 -21.33
N ALA A 254 11.10 0.38 -20.07
CA ALA A 254 11.17 1.25 -18.88
C ALA A 254 12.58 1.84 -18.63
N THR A 255 13.35 2.05 -19.69
CA THR A 255 14.68 2.69 -19.67
C THR A 255 14.63 4.18 -20.01
N SER A 256 13.47 4.68 -20.44
CA SER A 256 13.22 6.08 -20.79
C SER A 256 12.04 6.64 -20.01
N GLY A 257 11.95 7.98 -19.92
CA GLY A 257 10.81 8.66 -19.29
C GLY A 257 9.47 8.27 -19.90
N ALA A 258 9.39 8.21 -21.24
CA ALA A 258 8.18 7.78 -21.93
C ALA A 258 7.82 6.31 -21.63
N GLY A 259 8.82 5.43 -21.55
CA GLY A 259 8.63 4.02 -21.20
C GLY A 259 8.12 3.83 -19.78
N ILE A 260 8.69 4.54 -18.80
CA ILE A 260 8.21 4.54 -17.41
C ILE A 260 6.77 5.06 -17.35
N MET A 261 6.45 6.17 -18.03
CA MET A 261 5.08 6.68 -18.04
C MET A 261 4.11 5.68 -18.68
N ALA A 262 4.49 5.00 -19.76
CA ALA A 262 3.66 3.98 -20.38
C ALA A 262 3.42 2.78 -19.44
N LEU A 263 4.46 2.32 -18.73
CA LEU A 263 4.36 1.27 -17.73
C LEU A 263 3.38 1.66 -16.61
N TYR A 264 3.62 2.78 -15.92
CA TYR A 264 2.78 3.19 -14.79
C TYR A 264 1.35 3.53 -15.21
N ARG A 265 1.12 4.15 -16.37
CA ARG A 265 -0.24 4.37 -16.90
C ARG A 265 -0.97 3.06 -17.15
N THR A 266 -0.27 2.03 -17.65
CA THR A 266 -0.88 0.72 -17.90
C THR A 266 -1.21 0.00 -16.61
N LEU A 267 -0.28 -0.06 -15.66
CA LEU A 267 -0.48 -0.71 -14.36
C LEU A 267 -1.59 -0.05 -13.52
N ASN A 268 -1.91 1.21 -13.82
CA ASN A 268 -2.91 2.00 -13.11
C ASN A 268 -4.18 2.28 -13.93
N ALA A 269 -4.33 1.63 -15.09
CA ALA A 269 -5.51 1.78 -15.91
C ALA A 269 -6.73 1.12 -15.24
N PRO A 270 -7.96 1.68 -15.37
CA PRO A 270 -9.16 1.10 -14.78
C PRO A 270 -9.42 -0.37 -15.20
N SER A 271 -8.99 -0.75 -16.40
CA SER A 271 -9.13 -2.12 -16.91
C SER A 271 -8.19 -3.14 -16.25
N GLU A 272 -7.15 -2.70 -15.55
CA GLU A 272 -6.11 -3.60 -15.03
C GLU A 272 -6.61 -4.50 -13.91
N GLY A 273 -7.58 -4.03 -13.11
CA GLY A 273 -8.12 -4.80 -11.99
C GLY A 273 -8.77 -6.12 -12.42
N MET A 274 -9.58 -6.09 -13.47
CA MET A 274 -10.22 -7.31 -13.98
C MET A 274 -9.22 -8.28 -14.60
N LEU A 275 -8.20 -7.78 -15.31
CA LEU A 275 -7.16 -8.65 -15.84
C LEU A 275 -6.37 -9.32 -14.71
N THR A 276 -5.99 -8.55 -13.68
CA THR A 276 -5.32 -9.05 -12.48
C THR A 276 -6.16 -10.14 -11.81
N PHE A 277 -7.44 -9.86 -11.57
CA PHE A 277 -8.37 -10.82 -10.98
C PHE A 277 -8.44 -12.12 -11.80
N HIS A 278 -8.68 -12.03 -13.11
CA HIS A 278 -8.76 -13.23 -13.95
C HIS A 278 -7.42 -13.99 -14.06
N SER A 279 -6.28 -13.31 -13.96
CA SER A 279 -4.96 -13.95 -14.01
C SER A 279 -4.64 -14.71 -12.72
N ASP A 280 -5.00 -14.13 -11.58
CA ASP A 280 -4.45 -14.52 -10.29
C ASP A 280 -5.58 -15.01 -9.36
N PHE A 281 -6.24 -14.08 -8.67
CA PHE A 281 -7.16 -14.40 -7.59
C PHE A 281 -8.41 -15.16 -8.03
N GLY A 282 -9.01 -14.78 -9.16
CA GLY A 282 -10.15 -15.48 -9.74
C GLY A 282 -9.78 -16.87 -10.23
N ALA A 283 -8.57 -17.05 -10.77
CA ALA A 283 -8.08 -18.37 -11.17
C ALA A 283 -7.80 -19.26 -9.94
N ALA A 284 -7.24 -18.68 -8.88
CA ALA A 284 -7.01 -19.38 -7.61
C ALA A 284 -8.33 -19.73 -6.89
N LEU A 285 -9.35 -18.88 -6.92
CA LEU A 285 -10.66 -19.18 -6.31
C LEU A 285 -11.28 -20.47 -6.87
N GLU A 286 -11.06 -20.74 -8.16
CA GLU A 286 -11.58 -21.92 -8.87
C GLU A 286 -10.62 -23.12 -8.83
N GLU A 287 -9.52 -23.05 -8.07
CA GLU A 287 -8.57 -24.14 -7.93
C GLU A 287 -9.24 -25.37 -7.27
N PRO A 288 -9.20 -26.58 -7.88
CA PRO A 288 -10.10 -27.67 -7.52
C PRO A 288 -9.58 -28.63 -6.44
N SER A 289 -8.45 -28.35 -5.79
CA SER A 289 -7.90 -29.26 -4.78
C SER A 289 -8.91 -29.51 -3.64
N PRO A 290 -9.05 -30.77 -3.15
CA PRO A 290 -9.89 -31.06 -1.99
C PRO A 290 -9.53 -30.24 -0.73
N GLN A 291 -8.26 -29.83 -0.62
CA GLN A 291 -7.72 -28.99 0.43
C GLN A 291 -8.13 -27.52 0.31
N GLN A 292 -8.63 -27.11 -0.86
CA GLN A 292 -9.04 -25.74 -1.17
C GLN A 292 -7.88 -24.75 -1.07
N PHE A 293 -6.70 -25.13 -1.56
CA PHE A 293 -5.49 -24.31 -1.49
C PHE A 293 -5.67 -22.93 -2.12
N GLY A 294 -6.36 -22.86 -3.26
CA GLY A 294 -6.66 -21.58 -3.89
C GLY A 294 -7.55 -20.66 -3.05
N ARG A 295 -8.56 -21.21 -2.35
CA ARG A 295 -9.37 -20.42 -1.40
C ARG A 295 -8.57 -19.94 -0.19
N GLN A 296 -7.61 -20.74 0.29
CA GLN A 296 -6.70 -20.33 1.36
C GLN A 296 -5.83 -19.16 0.91
N TYR A 297 -5.25 -19.23 -0.31
CA TYR A 297 -4.46 -18.16 -0.90
C TYR A 297 -5.26 -16.85 -1.02
N VAL A 298 -6.47 -16.93 -1.57
CA VAL A 298 -7.30 -15.74 -1.78
C VAL A 298 -7.80 -15.16 -0.46
N GLY A 299 -8.19 -16.00 0.51
CA GLY A 299 -8.57 -15.53 1.84
C GLY A 299 -7.42 -14.82 2.57
N TYR A 300 -6.20 -15.33 2.44
CA TYR A 300 -4.99 -14.64 2.89
C TYR A 300 -4.83 -13.27 2.20
N TRP A 301 -4.88 -13.25 0.87
CA TRP A 301 -4.69 -12.04 0.08
C TRP A 301 -5.71 -10.95 0.41
N GLU A 302 -6.99 -11.31 0.54
CA GLU A 302 -8.06 -10.39 0.91
C GLU A 302 -7.86 -9.86 2.34
N THR A 303 -7.47 -10.72 3.28
CA THR A 303 -7.20 -10.32 4.67
C THR A 303 -6.04 -9.32 4.74
N ARG A 304 -4.92 -9.60 4.06
CA ARG A 304 -3.79 -8.67 3.94
C ARG A 304 -4.23 -7.33 3.37
N ASN A 305 -5.00 -7.31 2.27
CA ASN A 305 -5.49 -6.05 1.69
C ASN A 305 -6.45 -5.27 2.62
N LEU A 306 -7.29 -5.95 3.40
CA LEU A 306 -8.13 -5.30 4.40
C LEU A 306 -7.30 -4.67 5.53
N GLN A 307 -6.23 -5.33 5.96
CA GLN A 307 -5.32 -4.79 6.96
C GLN A 307 -4.50 -3.61 6.43
N ILE A 308 -4.03 -3.69 5.17
CA ILE A 308 -3.40 -2.54 4.48
C ILE A 308 -4.37 -1.36 4.42
N ALA A 309 -5.64 -1.60 4.06
CA ALA A 309 -6.67 -0.57 4.06
C ALA A 309 -6.87 0.03 5.46
N ALA A 310 -6.86 -0.78 6.52
CA ALA A 310 -6.93 -0.30 7.90
C ALA A 310 -5.71 0.57 8.28
N ASN A 311 -4.50 0.17 7.88
CA ASN A 311 -3.27 0.94 8.09
C ASN A 311 -3.32 2.30 7.37
N ILE A 312 -3.75 2.32 6.11
CA ILE A 312 -3.97 3.56 5.34
C ILE A 312 -5.01 4.44 6.04
N ARG A 313 -6.16 3.86 6.45
CA ARG A 313 -7.22 4.61 7.13
C ARG A 313 -6.75 5.24 8.43
N SER A 314 -5.88 4.55 9.17
CA SER A 314 -5.29 5.05 10.42
C SER A 314 -4.45 6.32 10.21
N VAL A 315 -3.70 6.42 9.10
CA VAL A 315 -2.96 7.65 8.75
C VAL A 315 -3.91 8.83 8.60
N PHE A 316 -5.02 8.66 7.87
CA PHE A 316 -6.04 9.70 7.70
C PHE A 316 -6.78 10.03 9.00
N SER A 317 -7.04 9.05 9.86
CA SER A 317 -7.72 9.29 11.15
C SER A 317 -6.93 10.25 12.05
N ASN A 318 -5.59 10.17 12.00
CA ASN A 318 -4.71 11.06 12.76
C ASN A 318 -4.47 12.41 12.05
N ARG A 319 -4.83 12.53 10.77
CA ARG A 319 -4.57 13.71 9.92
C ARG A 319 -5.74 13.90 8.93
N PRO A 320 -6.91 14.35 9.39
CA PRO A 320 -8.08 14.46 8.52
C PRO A 320 -7.91 15.55 7.46
N GLY A 321 -8.51 15.35 6.28
CA GLY A 321 -8.54 16.30 5.17
C GLY A 321 -7.24 16.40 4.37
N ILE A 322 -6.38 15.38 4.43
CA ILE A 322 -5.10 15.37 3.70
C ILE A 322 -5.18 14.59 2.37
N ARG A 323 -4.16 14.78 1.54
CA ARG A 323 -3.87 13.92 0.37
C ARG A 323 -2.80 12.89 0.72
N MET A 324 -3.08 11.60 0.54
CA MET A 324 -2.10 10.52 0.68
C MET A 324 -1.86 9.81 -0.64
N LEU A 325 -0.59 9.66 -1.01
CA LEU A 325 -0.16 8.76 -2.08
C LEU A 325 0.23 7.42 -1.46
N VAL A 326 -0.25 6.30 -1.98
CA VAL A 326 0.20 4.96 -1.59
C VAL A 326 0.92 4.34 -2.78
N ILE A 327 2.17 3.94 -2.60
CA ILE A 327 2.99 3.26 -3.61
C ILE A 327 3.03 1.79 -3.21
N ILE A 328 2.43 0.92 -4.02
CA ILE A 328 2.24 -0.49 -3.69
C ILE A 328 2.17 -1.34 -4.96
N GLY A 329 2.48 -2.64 -4.87
CA GLY A 329 2.33 -3.61 -5.93
C GLY A 329 0.99 -3.49 -6.65
N ALA A 330 1.03 -3.47 -7.99
CA ALA A 330 -0.15 -3.17 -8.82
C ALA A 330 -1.35 -4.10 -8.55
N SER A 331 -1.11 -5.33 -8.10
CA SER A 331 -2.17 -6.28 -7.78
C SER A 331 -3.01 -5.88 -6.55
N HIS A 332 -2.49 -5.05 -5.63
CA HIS A 332 -3.23 -4.55 -4.46
C HIS A 332 -4.21 -3.43 -4.83
N LYS A 333 -3.86 -2.62 -5.84
CA LYS A 333 -4.57 -1.38 -6.17
C LYS A 333 -6.09 -1.56 -6.33
N PRO A 334 -6.61 -2.52 -7.12
CA PRO A 334 -8.05 -2.66 -7.32
C PRO A 334 -8.82 -2.94 -6.02
N TYR A 335 -8.22 -3.75 -5.13
CA TYR A 335 -8.80 -4.08 -3.82
C TYR A 335 -8.78 -2.87 -2.90
N LEU A 336 -7.66 -2.16 -2.82
CA LEU A 336 -7.54 -0.96 -1.99
C LEU A 336 -8.47 0.17 -2.46
N ASP A 337 -8.55 0.40 -3.78
CA ASP A 337 -9.48 1.37 -4.36
C ASP A 337 -10.93 1.01 -3.95
N ALA A 338 -11.32 -0.27 -4.02
CA ALA A 338 -12.65 -0.71 -3.62
C ALA A 338 -12.90 -0.58 -2.11
N TYR A 339 -12.03 -1.16 -1.27
CA TYR A 339 -12.21 -1.20 0.18
C TYR A 339 -12.20 0.19 0.81
N LEU A 340 -11.31 1.07 0.35
CA LEU A 340 -11.23 2.43 0.89
C LEU A 340 -12.32 3.34 0.32
N ASN A 341 -12.92 3.00 -0.83
CA ASN A 341 -14.11 3.68 -1.31
C ASN A 341 -15.35 3.40 -0.44
N GLU A 342 -15.38 2.33 0.34
CA GLU A 342 -16.46 2.11 1.32
C GLU A 342 -16.40 3.08 2.52
N MET A 343 -15.26 3.76 2.74
CA MET A 343 -15.10 4.64 3.90
C MET A 343 -15.80 5.99 3.68
N HIS A 344 -16.49 6.48 4.71
CA HIS A 344 -17.33 7.69 4.64
C HIS A 344 -16.58 8.95 4.16
N ASP A 345 -15.37 9.17 4.67
CA ASP A 345 -14.54 10.37 4.42
C ASP A 345 -13.32 10.01 3.57
N MET A 346 -13.54 9.26 2.48
CA MET A 346 -12.47 8.88 1.55
C MET A 346 -12.91 9.12 0.11
N GLN A 347 -12.10 9.89 -0.60
CA GLN A 347 -12.19 10.09 -2.05
C GLN A 347 -11.02 9.38 -2.74
N ILE A 348 -11.34 8.38 -3.56
CA ILE A 348 -10.35 7.70 -4.40
C ILE A 348 -10.05 8.57 -5.62
N VAL A 349 -8.79 8.95 -5.78
CA VAL A 349 -8.30 9.75 -6.90
C VAL A 349 -7.76 8.81 -7.98
N SER A 350 -8.26 8.99 -9.20
CA SER A 350 -7.81 8.24 -10.37
C SER A 350 -6.34 8.53 -10.69
N ALA A 351 -5.50 7.48 -10.60
CA ALA A 351 -4.11 7.54 -11.01
C ALA A 351 -3.96 7.87 -12.50
N GLU A 352 -4.86 7.40 -13.36
CA GLU A 352 -4.89 7.78 -14.78
C GLU A 352 -4.96 9.30 -14.95
N LYS A 353 -5.81 9.99 -14.17
CA LYS A 353 -5.94 11.46 -14.23
C LYS A 353 -4.66 12.18 -13.77
N VAL A 354 -4.00 11.65 -12.73
CA VAL A 354 -2.78 12.25 -12.18
C VAL A 354 -1.57 12.06 -13.11
N LEU A 355 -1.51 10.91 -13.80
CA LEU A 355 -0.39 10.53 -14.67
C LEU A 355 -0.53 11.00 -16.12
N ARG A 356 -1.55 11.78 -16.48
CA ARG A 356 -1.87 12.19 -17.86
C ARG A 356 -0.86 13.11 -18.52
#